data_AF-R7H641-F1
#
_entry.id   AF-R7H641-F1
#
_cell.length_a   1.000
_cell.length_b   1.000
_cell.length_c   1.000
_cell.angle_alpha   90.00
_cell.angle_beta   90.00
_cell.angle_gamma   90.00
#
_symmetry.space_group_name_H-M   'P 1'
#
loop_
_entity.id
_entity.type
_entity.pdbx_description
1 polymer ?
#
loop_
_entity_poly.entity_id
_entity_poly.type
_entity_poly.pdbx_seq_one_letter_code
_entity_poly.pdbx_strand_id
1 'polypeptide(L)'
;MHKIILSVGTNFNYEQNAKLVKEILTEEINEIQFSENLLTEPIGEIKSNGKFLNFLVFGSTEKGVEQLVSILKQIETQCGNTKFLRNEGKIAMDIDLLKYDNQRFHESDWTRDYIVKLMKHFDK
;
A
#
# COMPACT_ATOMS: atom_id res chain seq x y z
N MET A 1 11.58 -17.57 4.04
CA MET A 1 10.35 -16.77 4.25
C MET A 1 10.77 -15.44 4.87
N HIS A 2 10.35 -14.34 4.26
CA HIS A 2 10.82 -12.99 4.54
C HIS A 2 9.67 -12.15 5.08
N LYS A 3 9.89 -11.42 6.17
CA LYS A 3 8.86 -10.56 6.77
C LYS A 3 8.76 -9.25 5.99
N ILE A 4 7.54 -8.83 5.67
CA ILE A 4 7.33 -7.62 4.89
C ILE A 4 6.33 -6.66 5.56
N ILE A 5 6.48 -5.38 5.22
CA ILE A 5 5.49 -4.35 5.49
C ILE A 5 5.24 -3.60 4.19
N LEU A 6 3.97 -3.49 3.79
CA LEU A 6 3.54 -2.72 2.63
C LEU A 6 2.72 -1.51 3.09
N SER A 7 2.88 -0.39 2.40
CA SER A 7 1.95 0.74 2.44
C SER A 7 1.00 0.62 1.27
N VAL A 8 -0.31 0.75 1.53
CA VAL A 8 -1.34 0.72 0.48
C VAL A 8 -2.17 1.99 0.55
N GLY A 9 -2.36 2.64 -0.60
CA GLY A 9 -3.09 3.90 -0.72
C GLY A 9 -3.99 3.96 -1.97
N THR A 10 -5.17 4.56 -1.84
CA THR A 10 -6.07 4.83 -2.96
C THR A 10 -6.94 6.07 -2.70
N ASN A 11 -7.21 6.88 -3.73
CA ASN A 11 -8.12 8.03 -3.63
C ASN A 11 -9.26 8.00 -4.66
N PHE A 12 -9.35 6.92 -5.45
CA PHE A 12 -10.33 6.76 -6.51
C PHE A 12 -11.04 5.42 -6.32
N ASN A 13 -12.39 5.44 -6.28
CA ASN A 13 -13.22 4.27 -5.94
C ASN A 13 -12.70 3.49 -4.73
N TYR A 14 -12.26 4.22 -3.69
CA TYR A 14 -11.38 3.67 -2.65
C TYR A 14 -11.98 2.47 -1.91
N GLU A 15 -13.28 2.41 -1.67
CA GLU A 15 -13.90 1.25 -0.99
C GLU A 15 -13.83 -0.02 -1.84
N GLN A 16 -14.15 0.09 -3.13
CA GLN A 16 -14.13 -1.03 -4.07
C GLN A 16 -12.70 -1.49 -4.32
N ASN A 17 -11.79 -0.54 -4.57
CA ASN A 17 -10.37 -0.83 -4.81
C ASN A 17 -9.68 -1.38 -3.56
N ALA A 18 -9.99 -0.87 -2.36
CA ALA A 18 -9.45 -1.41 -1.11
C ALA A 18 -9.98 -2.82 -0.82
N LYS A 19 -11.23 -3.12 -1.17
CA LYS A 19 -11.75 -4.49 -1.06
C LYS A 19 -11.01 -5.43 -2.02
N LEU A 20 -10.94 -5.08 -3.29
CA LEU A 20 -10.28 -5.88 -4.33
C LEU A 20 -8.81 -6.14 -4.00
N VAL A 21 -8.04 -5.12 -3.61
CA VAL A 21 -6.61 -5.30 -3.31
C VAL A 21 -6.40 -6.18 -2.08
N LYS A 22 -7.29 -6.13 -1.08
CA LYS A 22 -7.21 -7.00 0.09
C LYS A 22 -7.46 -8.46 -0.27
N GLU A 23 -8.41 -8.73 -1.18
CA GLU A 23 -8.65 -10.07 -1.72
C GLU A 23 -7.39 -10.59 -2.45
N ILE A 24 -6.85 -9.82 -3.40
CA ILE A 24 -5.66 -10.23 -4.17
C ILE A 24 -4.43 -10.42 -3.27
N LEU A 25 -4.17 -9.50 -2.34
CA LEU A 25 -3.01 -9.61 -1.44
C LEU A 25 -3.11 -10.80 -0.48
N THR A 26 -4.33 -11.21 -0.12
CA THR A 26 -4.53 -12.41 0.73
C THR A 26 -4.13 -13.70 0.01
N GLU A 27 -4.22 -13.71 -1.32
CA GLU A 27 -3.75 -14.84 -2.14
C GLU A 27 -2.23 -14.81 -2.37
N GLU A 28 -1.62 -13.61 -2.40
CA GLU A 28 -0.20 -13.42 -2.71
C GLU A 28 0.75 -13.41 -1.50
N ILE A 29 0.26 -13.05 -0.31
CA ILE A 29 1.07 -12.85 0.90
C ILE A 29 0.66 -13.83 2.01
N ASN A 30 1.65 -14.48 2.62
CA ASN A 30 1.44 -15.41 3.71
C ASN A 30 1.26 -14.67 5.04
N GLU A 31 0.49 -15.26 5.97
CA GLU A 31 0.27 -14.71 7.32
C GLU A 31 -0.18 -13.25 7.31
N ILE A 32 -1.00 -12.90 6.30
CA ILE A 32 -1.36 -11.51 6.04
C ILE A 32 -2.20 -10.94 7.18
N GLN A 33 -1.88 -9.71 7.56
CA GLN A 33 -2.66 -8.91 8.49
C GLN A 33 -2.75 -7.49 7.96
N PHE A 34 -3.92 -6.88 8.13
CA PHE A 34 -4.19 -5.51 7.69
C PHE A 34 -4.30 -4.61 8.92
N SER A 35 -3.74 -3.40 8.84
CA SER A 35 -4.08 -2.36 9.80
C SER A 35 -5.51 -1.87 9.61
N GLU A 36 -5.94 -0.99 10.50
CA GLU A 36 -7.12 -0.16 10.26
C GLU A 36 -6.97 0.67 8.98
N ASN A 37 -8.11 1.03 8.40
CA ASN A 37 -8.20 1.97 7.30
C ASN A 37 -8.17 3.40 7.84
N LEU A 38 -7.34 4.27 7.27
CA LEU A 38 -7.23 5.67 7.67
C LEU A 38 -7.38 6.60 6.48
N LEU A 39 -8.34 7.51 6.55
CA LEU A 39 -8.48 8.59 5.58
C LEU A 39 -7.51 9.72 5.89
N THR A 40 -6.73 10.14 4.89
CA THR A 40 -5.74 11.22 5.00
C THR A 40 -5.91 12.23 3.88
N GLU A 41 -5.45 13.45 4.13
CA GLU A 41 -5.24 14.41 3.04
C GLU A 41 -4.12 13.92 2.12
N PRO A 42 -4.12 14.32 0.83
CA PRO A 42 -3.00 14.08 -0.07
C PRO A 42 -1.70 14.66 0.50
N ILE A 43 -0.60 13.94 0.32
CA ILE A 43 0.74 14.39 0.72
C ILE A 43 1.55 14.65 -0.55
N GLY A 44 2.14 15.84 -0.65
CA GLY A 44 2.90 16.30 -1.82
C GLY A 44 2.02 16.98 -2.89
N GLU A 45 2.58 17.20 -4.07
CA GLU A 45 1.90 17.87 -5.19
C GLU A 45 0.98 16.91 -5.96
N ILE A 46 -0.09 16.45 -5.31
CA ILE A 46 -1.12 15.63 -5.94
C ILE A 46 -2.21 16.55 -6.48
N LYS A 47 -2.55 16.41 -7.78
CA LYS A 47 -3.60 17.20 -8.46
C LYS A 47 -5.03 16.93 -7.97
N SER A 48 -5.21 16.01 -7.03
CA SER A 48 -6.50 15.59 -6.51
C SER A 48 -6.77 16.24 -5.16
N ASN A 49 -7.98 16.76 -5.01
CA ASN A 49 -8.51 17.28 -3.74
C ASN A 49 -9.21 16.18 -2.91
N GLY A 50 -9.14 14.92 -3.34
CA GLY A 50 -9.77 13.79 -2.67
C GLY A 50 -8.89 13.20 -1.57
N LYS A 51 -9.51 12.79 -0.46
CA LYS A 51 -8.83 12.04 0.60
C LYS A 51 -8.33 10.70 0.09
N PHE A 52 -7.20 10.27 0.63
CA PHE A 52 -6.66 8.94 0.42
C PHE A 52 -7.11 8.02 1.54
N LEU A 53 -7.57 6.83 1.16
CA LEU A 53 -7.69 5.70 2.08
C LEU A 53 -6.33 5.00 2.13
N ASN A 54 -5.67 5.05 3.28
CA ASN A 54 -4.39 4.40 3.53
C ASN A 54 -4.55 3.28 4.56
N PHE A 55 -3.83 2.18 4.35
CA PHE A 55 -3.67 1.12 5.35
C PHE A 55 -2.32 0.42 5.14
N LEU A 56 -1.85 -0.28 6.17
CA LEU A 56 -0.66 -1.10 6.14
C LEU A 56 -1.02 -2.56 5.97
N VAL A 57 -0.13 -3.29 5.33
CA VAL A 57 -0.18 -4.74 5.19
C VAL A 57 1.08 -5.32 5.80
N PHE A 58 0.90 -6.33 6.63
CA PHE A 58 1.96 -7.07 7.28
C PHE A 58 1.82 -8.52 6.87
N GLY A 59 2.93 -9.23 6.75
CA GLY A 59 2.91 -10.64 6.44
C GLY A 59 4.29 -11.13 6.07
N SER A 60 4.31 -12.22 5.31
CA SER A 60 5.54 -12.84 4.88
C SER A 60 5.46 -13.37 3.45
N THR A 61 6.61 -13.51 2.80
CA THR A 61 6.70 -14.02 1.42
C THR A 61 7.93 -14.88 1.22
N GLU A 62 7.90 -15.78 0.24
CA GLU A 62 9.08 -16.52 -0.24
C GLU A 62 9.77 -15.82 -1.40
N LYS A 63 9.13 -14.79 -1.96
CA LYS A 63 9.61 -14.08 -3.15
C LYS A 63 10.74 -13.12 -2.80
N GLY A 64 11.72 -13.00 -3.70
CA GLY A 64 12.76 -11.97 -3.60
C GLY A 64 12.18 -10.56 -3.81
N VAL A 65 12.91 -9.53 -3.35
CA VAL A 65 12.48 -8.12 -3.41
C VAL A 65 12.02 -7.70 -4.81
N GLU A 66 12.82 -7.94 -5.85
CA GLU A 66 12.49 -7.55 -7.22
C GLU A 66 11.22 -8.23 -7.74
N GLN A 67 11.06 -9.53 -7.45
CA GLN A 67 9.88 -10.29 -7.83
C GLN A 67 8.63 -9.78 -7.11
N LEU A 68 8.75 -9.53 -5.80
CA LEU A 68 7.67 -8.98 -4.99
C LEU A 68 7.24 -7.62 -5.55
N VAL A 69 8.17 -6.68 -5.76
CA VAL A 69 7.87 -5.35 -6.30
C VAL A 69 7.18 -5.43 -7.67
N SER A 70 7.63 -6.34 -8.54
CA SER A 70 6.98 -6.59 -9.83
C SER A 70 5.52 -7.02 -9.67
N ILE A 71 5.25 -7.96 -8.77
CA ILE A 71 3.89 -8.43 -8.45
C ILE A 71 3.04 -7.30 -7.88
N LEU A 72 3.56 -6.51 -6.95
CA LEU A 72 2.82 -5.36 -6.38
C LEU A 72 2.39 -4.37 -7.48
N LYS A 73 3.24 -4.09 -8.47
CA LYS A 73 2.88 -3.24 -9.63
C LYS A 73 1.86 -3.90 -10.56
N GLN A 74 1.87 -5.23 -10.69
CA GLN A 74 0.81 -5.95 -11.40
C GLN A 74 -0.53 -5.82 -10.66
N ILE A 75 -0.54 -5.96 -9.33
CA ILE A 75 -1.75 -5.80 -8.51
C ILE A 75 -2.30 -4.37 -8.62
N GLU A 76 -1.45 -3.34 -8.58
CA GLU A 76 -1.89 -1.96 -8.84
C GLU A 76 -2.62 -1.85 -10.18
N THR A 77 -2.06 -2.45 -11.23
CA THR A 77 -2.63 -2.44 -12.58
C THR A 77 -3.96 -3.19 -12.63
N GLN A 78 -4.09 -4.33 -11.93
CA GLN A 78 -5.34 -5.08 -11.80
C GLN A 78 -6.44 -4.29 -11.08
N CYS A 79 -6.06 -3.42 -10.14
CA CYS A 79 -6.97 -2.47 -9.50
C CYS A 79 -7.33 -1.27 -10.40
N GLY A 80 -6.89 -1.26 -11.67
CA GLY A 80 -7.20 -0.21 -12.65
C GLY A 80 -6.25 0.99 -12.61
N ASN A 81 -5.09 0.87 -11.97
CA ASN A 81 -4.11 1.95 -11.95
C ASN A 81 -3.52 2.18 -13.35
N THR A 82 -3.73 3.36 -13.92
CA THR A 82 -3.21 3.73 -15.24
C THR A 82 -2.53 5.08 -15.22
N LYS A 83 -1.59 5.31 -16.15
CA LYS A 83 -0.93 6.62 -16.32
C LYS A 83 -1.94 7.74 -16.59
N PHE A 84 -2.99 7.45 -17.35
CA PHE A 84 -4.06 8.41 -17.64
C PHE A 84 -4.75 8.88 -16.35
N LEU A 85 -5.21 7.94 -15.51
CA LEU A 85 -5.86 8.28 -14.24
C LEU A 85 -4.91 9.00 -13.28
N ARG A 86 -3.65 8.55 -13.16
CA ARG A 86 -2.65 9.24 -12.34
C ARG A 86 -2.40 10.68 -12.79
N ASN A 87 -2.39 10.95 -14.10
CA ASN A 87 -2.26 12.31 -14.63
C ASN A 87 -3.46 13.22 -14.28
N GLU A 88 -4.63 12.64 -14.06
CA GLU A 88 -5.83 13.31 -13.51
C GLU A 88 -5.83 13.40 -11.98
N GLY A 89 -4.79 12.90 -11.30
CA GLY A 89 -4.73 12.81 -9.84
C GLY A 89 -5.53 11.66 -9.23
N LYS A 90 -6.10 10.77 -10.06
CA LYS A 90 -6.85 9.58 -9.63
C LYS A 90 -5.89 8.41 -9.48
N ILE A 91 -5.65 8.01 -8.24
CA ILE A 91 -4.81 6.88 -7.87
C ILE A 91 -5.75 5.74 -7.47
N ALA A 92 -5.95 4.80 -8.39
CA ALA A 92 -6.79 3.63 -8.15
C ALA A 92 -6.17 2.72 -7.09
N MET A 93 -4.84 2.53 -7.15
CA MET A 93 -4.07 1.81 -6.15
C MET A 93 -2.60 2.20 -6.22
N ASP A 94 -1.96 2.31 -5.07
CA ASP A 94 -0.54 2.54 -4.87
C ASP A 94 -0.06 1.60 -3.78
N ILE A 95 0.92 0.75 -4.09
CA ILE A 95 1.44 -0.26 -3.17
C ILE A 95 2.96 -0.16 -3.15
N ASP A 96 3.50 0.22 -1.99
CA ASP A 96 4.94 0.37 -1.77
C ASP A 96 5.42 -0.64 -0.72
N LEU A 97 6.52 -1.32 -1.02
CA LEU A 97 7.23 -2.16 -0.07
C LEU A 97 8.00 -1.26 0.89
N LEU A 98 7.57 -1.15 2.14
CA LEU A 98 8.26 -0.34 3.16
C LEU A 98 9.40 -1.10 3.84
N LYS A 99 9.23 -2.40 4.08
CA LYS A 99 10.21 -3.22 4.80
C LYS A 99 10.28 -4.62 4.23
N TYR A 100 11.49 -5.16 4.16
CA TYR A 100 11.78 -6.55 3.83
C TYR A 100 12.85 -7.07 4.80
N ASP A 101 12.50 -7.99 5.67
CA ASP A 101 13.29 -8.43 6.82
C ASP A 101 13.84 -7.24 7.64
N ASN A 102 15.14 -7.00 7.58
CA ASN A 102 15.79 -5.91 8.31
C ASN A 102 16.04 -4.66 7.44
N GLN A 103 15.72 -4.75 6.14
CA GLN A 103 15.89 -3.65 5.20
C GLN A 103 14.63 -2.79 5.14
N ARG A 104 14.81 -1.49 5.29
CA ARG A 104 13.77 -0.49 5.05
C ARG A 104 13.93 0.12 3.66
N PHE A 105 12.81 0.52 3.11
CA PHE A 105 12.65 1.23 1.86
C PHE A 105 11.77 2.45 2.12
N HIS A 106 11.77 3.41 1.20
CA HIS A 106 10.99 4.64 1.32
C HIS A 106 11.22 5.34 2.68
N GLU A 107 12.48 5.57 3.06
CA GLU A 107 12.87 6.08 4.40
C GLU A 107 12.10 7.35 4.81
N SER A 108 11.77 8.23 3.86
CA SER A 108 10.94 9.41 4.10
C SER A 108 9.55 9.08 4.64
N ASP A 109 8.98 7.96 4.22
CA ASP A 109 7.58 7.62 4.44
C ASP A 109 7.34 7.11 5.86
N TRP A 110 8.36 6.55 6.50
CA TRP A 110 8.33 6.10 7.90
C TRP A 110 7.99 7.22 8.89
N THR A 111 8.24 8.48 8.52
CA THR A 111 7.95 9.65 9.35
C THR A 111 6.56 10.25 9.08
N ARG A 112 5.82 9.75 8.08
CA ARG A 112 4.48 10.24 7.78
C ARG A 112 3.52 9.87 8.91
N ASP A 113 2.70 10.84 9.33
CA ASP A 113 1.78 10.70 10.46
C ASP A 113 0.89 9.45 10.38
N TYR A 114 0.37 9.14 9.20
CA TYR A 114 -0.51 7.98 9.02
C TYR A 114 0.25 6.66 9.17
N ILE A 115 1.49 6.58 8.69
CA ILE A 115 2.35 5.38 8.86
C ILE A 115 2.62 5.15 10.34
N VAL A 116 3.03 6.20 11.07
CA VAL A 116 3.30 6.12 12.52
C VAL A 116 2.05 5.72 13.30
N LYS A 117 0.87 6.25 12.95
CA LYS A 117 -0.41 5.89 13.59
C LYS A 117 -0.80 4.44 13.34
N LEU A 118 -0.69 3.97 12.10
CA LEU A 118 -1.07 2.61 11.74
C LEU A 118 -0.11 1.56 12.30
N MET A 119 1.19 1.86 12.37
CA MET A 119 2.22 0.96 12.92
C MET A 119 2.02 0.69 14.43
N LYS A 120 1.63 1.71 15.22
CA LYS A 120 1.41 1.58 16.67
C LYS A 120 0.35 0.54 17.06
N HIS A 121 -0.55 0.21 16.13
CA HIS A 121 -1.58 -0.80 16.36
C HIS A 121 -1.07 -2.22 16.11
N PHE A 122 0.09 -2.36 15.48
CA PHE A 122 0.64 -3.65 15.06
C PHE A 122 1.81 -4.13 15.93
N ASP A 123 2.57 -3.22 16.56
CA ASP A 123 3.64 -3.56 17.52
C ASP A 123 3.11 -4.07 18.89
N LYS A 124 1.97 -4.76 18.93
CA LYS A 124 1.36 -5.30 20.17
C LYS A 124 1.50 -6.81 20.28
#